data_AF-A0A7V3VX17-F1
#
_entry.id   AF-A0A7V3VX17-F1
#
_cell.length_a   1.000
_cell.length_b   1.000
_cell.length_c   1.000
_cell.angle_alpha   90.00
_cell.angle_beta   90.00
_cell.angle_gamma   90.00
#
_symmetry.space_group_name_H-M   'P 1'
#
loop_
_entity.id
_entity.type
_entity.pdbx_description
1 polymer ?
#
loop_
_entity_poly.entity_id
_entity_poly.type
_entity_poly.pdbx_seq_one_letter_code
_entity_poly.pdbx_strand_id
1 'polypeptide(L)'
;MTIPSLNEFLTKDHNRLDKFLERFQERKAGNFVEAAEFWTRFASALKRHLIWEETILFPLFEQKTGQSGLTDTLRAEHEEIREWLAALDEKVRQKDAESDHEMDRLVNELGGHNAREEYALYPQLDKLLSEAERRTAFEAMSAVPEETP
;
A
#
# COMPACT_ATOMS: atom_id res chain seq x y z
N MET A 1 12.75 5.53 22.93
CA MET A 1 11.53 4.92 22.36
C MET A 1 11.96 3.67 21.61
N THR A 2 11.24 2.57 21.75
CA THR A 2 11.49 1.33 21.01
C THR A 2 10.99 1.47 19.58
N ILE A 3 11.76 0.96 18.61
CA ILE A 3 11.35 0.93 17.21
C ILE A 3 10.18 -0.05 17.07
N PRO A 4 9.05 0.32 16.43
CA PRO A 4 7.94 -0.59 16.22
C PRO A 4 8.37 -1.77 15.34
N SER A 5 7.56 -2.83 15.33
CA SER A 5 7.75 -3.90 14.34
C SER A 5 7.32 -3.40 12.95
N LEU A 6 7.88 -3.98 11.90
CA LEU A 6 7.48 -3.68 10.51
C LEU A 6 6.01 -4.05 10.31
N ASN A 7 5.60 -5.21 10.82
CA ASN A 7 4.22 -5.65 10.76
C ASN A 7 3.26 -4.63 11.41
N GLU A 8 3.55 -4.16 12.63
CA GLU A 8 2.70 -3.19 13.32
C GLU A 8 2.59 -1.88 12.54
N PHE A 9 3.70 -1.39 12.00
CA PHE A 9 3.73 -0.13 11.25
C PHE A 9 2.97 -0.22 9.92
N LEU A 10 3.23 -1.26 9.13
CA LEU A 10 2.65 -1.41 7.79
C LEU A 10 1.17 -1.81 7.86
N THR A 11 0.77 -2.65 8.81
CA THR A 11 -0.65 -2.92 9.08
C THR A 11 -1.41 -1.64 9.46
N LYS A 12 -0.78 -0.75 10.25
CA LYS A 12 -1.39 0.56 10.57
C LYS A 12 -1.51 1.44 9.33
N ASP A 13 -0.58 1.32 8.38
CA ASP A 13 -0.65 2.03 7.11
C ASP A 13 -1.77 1.49 6.21
N HIS A 14 -1.95 0.17 6.11
CA HIS A 14 -3.10 -0.45 5.45
C HIS A 14 -4.43 0.06 6.01
N ASN A 15 -4.59 0.02 7.34
CA ASN A 15 -5.77 0.56 8.01
C ASN A 15 -6.00 2.06 7.78
N ARG A 16 -4.93 2.83 7.48
CA ARG A 16 -5.03 4.24 7.12
C ARG A 16 -5.51 4.41 5.67
N LEU A 17 -5.01 3.59 4.75
CA LEU A 17 -5.42 3.55 3.35
C LEU A 17 -6.89 3.15 3.22
N ASP A 18 -7.33 2.12 3.95
CA ASP A 18 -8.73 1.68 3.97
C ASP A 18 -9.68 2.82 4.35
N LYS A 19 -9.33 3.62 5.36
CA LYS A 19 -10.12 4.78 5.77
C LYS A 19 -10.24 5.84 4.66
N PHE A 20 -9.22 6.01 3.82
CA PHE A 20 -9.35 6.93 2.69
C PHE A 20 -10.30 6.38 1.62
N LEU A 21 -10.23 5.08 1.32
CA LEU A 21 -11.18 4.44 0.39
C LEU A 21 -12.62 4.49 0.90
N GLU A 22 -12.84 4.20 2.18
CA GLU A 22 -14.16 4.30 2.83
C GLU A 22 -14.73 5.71 2.66
N ARG A 23 -13.93 6.75 2.92
CA ARG A 23 -14.37 8.15 2.78
C ARG A 23 -14.61 8.56 1.35
N PHE A 24 -13.81 8.09 0.39
CA PHE A 24 -14.09 8.27 -1.03
C PHE A 24 -15.46 7.69 -1.39
N GLN A 25 -15.72 6.44 -1.00
CA GLN A 25 -16.97 5.74 -1.28
C GLN A 25 -18.19 6.39 -0.62
N GLU A 26 -18.09 6.83 0.63
CA GLU A 26 -19.15 7.56 1.33
C GLU A 26 -19.54 8.89 0.65
N ARG A 27 -18.59 9.53 -0.03
CA ARG A 27 -18.76 10.91 -0.55
C ARG A 27 -19.06 10.96 -2.04
N LYS A 28 -18.64 9.99 -2.84
CA LYS A 28 -18.68 10.06 -4.31
C LYS A 28 -20.08 10.36 -4.89
N ALA A 29 -21.16 9.90 -4.25
CA ALA A 29 -22.53 10.12 -4.72
C ALA A 29 -23.12 11.50 -4.38
N GLY A 30 -22.55 12.21 -3.40
CA GLY A 30 -23.12 13.46 -2.88
C GLY A 30 -22.17 14.65 -2.96
N ASN A 31 -20.92 14.46 -2.57
CA ASN A 31 -19.88 15.49 -2.58
C ASN A 31 -18.63 14.96 -3.29
N PHE A 32 -18.70 14.88 -4.62
CA PHE A 32 -17.61 14.32 -5.42
C PHE A 32 -16.29 15.08 -5.27
N VAL A 33 -16.33 16.39 -5.01
CA VAL A 33 -15.12 17.19 -4.78
C VAL A 33 -14.38 16.69 -3.54
N GLU A 34 -15.09 16.51 -2.42
CA GLU A 34 -14.52 15.94 -1.20
C GLU A 34 -14.09 14.48 -1.41
N ALA A 35 -14.86 13.70 -2.16
CA ALA A 35 -14.47 12.33 -2.51
C ALA A 35 -13.12 12.31 -3.24
N ALA A 36 -12.95 13.15 -4.27
CA ALA A 36 -11.73 13.23 -5.04
C ALA A 36 -10.50 13.56 -4.17
N GLU A 37 -10.64 14.40 -3.13
CA GLU A 37 -9.55 14.66 -2.18
C GLU A 37 -9.12 13.40 -1.41
N PHE A 38 -10.07 12.58 -0.97
CA PHE A 38 -9.77 11.30 -0.31
C PHE A 38 -9.14 10.30 -1.28
N TRP A 39 -9.59 10.26 -2.53
CA TRP A 39 -8.98 9.44 -3.57
C TRP A 39 -7.52 9.85 -3.83
N THR A 40 -7.22 11.14 -4.01
CA THR A 40 -5.85 11.61 -4.22
C THR A 40 -4.94 11.23 -3.07
N ARG A 41 -5.42 11.36 -1.82
CA ARG A 41 -4.66 10.94 -0.63
C ARG A 41 -4.41 9.44 -0.61
N PHE A 42 -5.42 8.63 -0.92
CA PHE A 42 -5.29 7.18 -1.02
C PHE A 42 -4.27 6.79 -2.10
N ALA A 43 -4.44 7.28 -3.33
CA ALA A 43 -3.61 6.90 -4.46
C ALA A 43 -2.14 7.29 -4.27
N SER A 44 -1.87 8.50 -3.77
CA SER A 44 -0.50 8.94 -3.44
C SER A 44 0.12 8.08 -2.32
N ALA A 45 -0.63 7.83 -1.25
CA ALA A 45 -0.14 7.04 -0.13
C ALA A 45 0.12 5.57 -0.52
N LEU A 46 -0.78 4.94 -1.28
CA LEU A 46 -0.59 3.56 -1.76
C LEU A 46 0.61 3.49 -2.73
N LYS A 47 0.77 4.43 -3.66
CA LYS A 47 1.95 4.46 -4.54
C LYS A 47 3.26 4.52 -3.74
N ARG A 48 3.31 5.34 -2.68
CA ARG A 48 4.45 5.40 -1.77
C ARG A 48 4.65 4.10 -1.00
N HIS A 49 3.58 3.47 -0.55
CA HIS A 49 3.61 2.17 0.12
C HIS A 49 4.29 1.12 -0.76
N LEU A 50 3.84 0.96 -2.00
CA LEU A 50 4.42 -0.01 -2.95
C LEU A 50 5.92 0.27 -3.20
N ILE A 51 6.34 1.54 -3.22
CA ILE A 51 7.76 1.92 -3.34
C ILE A 51 8.57 1.44 -2.12
N TRP A 52 8.05 1.61 -0.91
CA TRP A 52 8.74 1.10 0.29
C TRP A 52 9.00 -0.39 0.17
N GLU A 53 8.01 -1.12 -0.28
CA GLU A 53 8.09 -2.56 -0.38
C GLU A 53 9.05 -3.00 -1.47
N GLU A 54 8.88 -2.51 -2.69
CA GLU A 54 9.67 -2.95 -3.83
C GLU A 54 11.14 -2.54 -3.74
N THR A 55 11.43 -1.39 -3.14
CA THR A 55 12.79 -0.82 -3.12
C THR A 55 13.55 -1.08 -1.82
N ILE A 56 12.85 -1.44 -0.74
CA ILE A 56 13.46 -1.62 0.59
C ILE A 56 13.14 -3.00 1.15
N LEU A 57 11.85 -3.35 1.30
CA LEU A 57 11.48 -4.55 2.06
C LEU A 57 11.67 -5.84 1.25
N PHE A 58 11.29 -5.87 -0.02
CA PHE A 58 11.45 -7.04 -0.88
C PHE A 58 12.94 -7.39 -1.09
N PRO A 59 13.84 -6.44 -1.44
CA PRO A 59 15.26 -6.74 -1.55
C PRO A 59 15.86 -7.24 -0.22
N LEU A 60 15.43 -6.67 0.90
CA LEU A 60 15.89 -7.09 2.22
C LEU A 60 15.39 -8.50 2.58
N PHE A 61 14.14 -8.82 2.26
CA PHE A 61 13.58 -10.16 2.44
C PHE A 61 14.32 -11.19 1.60
N GLU A 62 14.55 -10.89 0.32
CA GLU A 62 15.27 -11.75 -0.62
C GLU A 62 16.72 -11.97 -0.16
N GLN A 63 17.40 -10.94 0.30
CA GLN A 63 18.76 -11.05 0.84
C GLN A 63 18.82 -11.95 2.08
N LYS A 64 17.83 -11.85 2.97
CA LYS A 64 17.79 -12.60 4.23
C LYS A 64 17.40 -14.06 4.05
N THR A 65 16.54 -14.35 3.08
CA THR A 65 15.98 -15.69 2.86
C THR A 65 16.64 -16.45 1.72
N GLY A 66 17.25 -15.75 0.77
CA GLY A 66 17.71 -16.31 -0.50
C GLY A 66 16.57 -16.72 -1.44
N GLN A 67 15.34 -16.24 -1.21
CA GLN A 67 14.14 -16.62 -1.96
C GLN A 67 13.40 -15.38 -2.47
N SER A 68 12.91 -15.45 -3.70
CA SER A 68 12.09 -14.39 -4.32
C SER A 68 10.63 -14.79 -4.58
N GLY A 69 10.24 -16.07 -4.41
CA GLY A 69 8.92 -16.53 -4.86
C GLY A 69 7.73 -15.76 -4.26
N LEU A 70 7.81 -15.37 -2.98
CA LEU A 70 6.79 -14.54 -2.34
C LEU A 70 6.81 -13.09 -2.88
N THR A 71 7.99 -12.48 -2.99
CA THR A 71 8.13 -11.09 -3.46
C THR A 71 7.84 -10.94 -4.95
N ASP A 72 8.11 -11.96 -5.76
CA ASP A 72 7.71 -12.03 -7.18
C ASP A 72 6.20 -12.07 -7.35
N THR A 73 5.50 -12.80 -6.46
CA THR A 73 4.04 -12.83 -6.41
C THR A 73 3.48 -11.46 -6.05
N LEU A 74 4.02 -10.83 -5.00
CA LEU A 74 3.58 -9.50 -4.55
C LEU A 74 3.84 -8.42 -5.62
N ARG A 75 4.99 -8.46 -6.31
CA ARG A 75 5.25 -7.55 -7.45
C ARG A 75 4.24 -7.71 -8.58
N ALA A 76 3.86 -8.95 -8.92
CA ALA A 76 2.84 -9.17 -9.94
C ALA A 76 1.49 -8.58 -9.51
N GLU A 77 1.13 -8.70 -8.24
CA GLU A 77 -0.08 -8.09 -7.69
C GLU A 77 -0.01 -6.57 -7.64
N HIS A 78 1.17 -5.99 -7.39
CA HIS A 78 1.36 -4.54 -7.46
C HIS A 78 1.08 -4.00 -8.86
N GLU A 79 1.44 -4.73 -9.92
CA GLU A 79 1.10 -4.33 -11.29
C GLU A 79 -0.42 -4.30 -11.50
N GLU A 80 -1.15 -5.34 -11.07
CA GLU A 80 -2.62 -5.36 -11.15
C GLU A 80 -3.25 -4.23 -10.31
N ILE A 81 -2.73 -3.97 -9.11
CA ILE A 81 -3.16 -2.84 -8.26
C ILE A 81 -2.93 -1.51 -8.98
N ARG A 82 -1.79 -1.32 -9.64
CA ARG A 82 -1.48 -0.11 -10.42
C ARG A 82 -2.43 0.08 -11.60
N GLU A 83 -2.86 -0.99 -12.25
CA GLU A 83 -3.86 -0.93 -13.32
C GLU A 83 -5.21 -0.43 -12.80
N TRP A 84 -5.70 -0.97 -11.68
CA TRP A 84 -6.96 -0.52 -11.07
C TRP A 84 -6.86 0.91 -10.53
N LEU A 85 -5.71 1.29 -9.96
CA LEU A 85 -5.44 2.67 -9.57
C LEU A 85 -5.54 3.61 -10.78
N ALA A 86 -4.97 3.25 -11.93
CA ALA A 86 -5.02 4.07 -13.13
C ALA A 86 -6.45 4.22 -13.69
N ALA A 87 -7.24 3.13 -13.66
CA ALA A 87 -8.63 3.15 -14.08
C ALA A 87 -9.50 4.07 -13.19
N LEU A 88 -9.34 3.98 -11.86
CA LEU A 88 -10.03 4.83 -10.90
C LEU A 88 -9.55 6.29 -10.97
N ASP A 89 -8.25 6.53 -11.17
CA ASP A 89 -7.69 7.86 -11.41
C ASP A 89 -8.38 8.54 -12.61
N GLU A 90 -8.68 7.79 -13.69
CA GLU A 90 -9.39 8.32 -14.85
C GLU A 90 -10.85 8.64 -14.53
N LYS A 91 -11.55 7.76 -13.81
CA LYS A 91 -12.93 8.01 -13.33
C LYS A 91 -13.00 9.29 -12.51
N VAL A 92 -12.05 9.48 -11.59
CA VAL A 92 -11.98 10.68 -10.74
C VAL A 92 -11.70 11.93 -11.56
N ARG A 93 -10.79 11.89 -12.54
CA ARG A 93 -10.55 13.01 -13.46
C ARG A 93 -11.80 13.40 -14.27
N GLN A 94 -12.57 12.41 -14.71
CA GLN A 94 -13.81 12.63 -15.46
C GLN A 94 -15.00 13.04 -14.58
N LYS A 95 -14.82 13.06 -13.26
CA LYS A 95 -15.90 13.25 -12.27
C LYS A 95 -17.01 12.20 -12.39
N ASP A 96 -16.62 10.99 -12.75
CA ASP A 96 -17.53 9.86 -12.86
C ASP A 96 -17.71 9.18 -11.49
N ALA A 97 -18.91 9.26 -10.95
CA ALA A 97 -19.27 8.62 -9.68
C ALA A 97 -19.56 7.11 -9.82
N GLU A 98 -19.74 6.63 -11.06
CA GLU A 98 -19.98 5.22 -11.39
C GLU A 98 -18.63 4.48 -11.48
N SER A 99 -18.02 4.29 -10.31
CA SER A 99 -16.69 3.68 -10.12
C SER A 99 -16.72 2.40 -9.28
N ASP A 100 -17.90 1.82 -9.03
CA ASP A 100 -18.05 0.69 -8.09
C ASP A 100 -17.41 -0.59 -8.59
N HIS A 101 -17.50 -0.85 -9.89
CA HIS A 101 -16.86 -2.01 -10.48
C HIS A 101 -15.34 -1.95 -10.28
N GLU A 102 -14.69 -0.84 -10.62
CA GLU A 102 -13.24 -0.69 -10.46
C GLU A 102 -12.84 -0.70 -8.98
N MET A 103 -13.66 -0.12 -8.09
CA MET A 103 -13.40 -0.19 -6.66
C MET A 103 -13.45 -1.62 -6.13
N ASP A 104 -14.49 -2.38 -6.47
CA ASP A 104 -14.64 -3.76 -6.00
C ASP A 104 -13.45 -4.62 -6.43
N ARG A 105 -12.93 -4.40 -7.64
CA ARG A 105 -11.73 -5.07 -8.13
C ARG A 105 -10.50 -4.66 -7.32
N LEU A 106 -10.26 -3.37 -7.11
CA LEU A 106 -9.14 -2.89 -6.32
C LEU A 106 -9.17 -3.42 -4.88
N VAL A 107 -10.32 -3.34 -4.21
CA VAL A 107 -10.49 -3.81 -2.82
C VAL A 107 -10.27 -5.32 -2.72
N ASN A 108 -10.73 -6.10 -3.71
CA ASN A 108 -10.49 -7.53 -3.75
C ASN A 108 -8.99 -7.86 -3.88
N GLU A 109 -8.28 -7.18 -4.80
CA GLU A 109 -6.83 -7.39 -4.95
C GLU A 109 -6.07 -7.00 -3.68
N LEU A 110 -6.37 -5.82 -3.10
CA LEU A 110 -5.75 -5.37 -1.86
C LEU A 110 -6.01 -6.33 -0.69
N GLY A 111 -7.22 -6.88 -0.57
CA GLY A 111 -7.54 -7.81 0.52
C GLY A 111 -6.67 -9.07 0.50
N GLY A 112 -6.47 -9.66 -0.68
CA GLY A 112 -5.56 -10.81 -0.84
C GLY A 112 -4.10 -10.40 -0.62
N HIS A 113 -3.70 -9.31 -1.26
CA HIS A 113 -2.38 -8.68 -1.18
C HIS A 113 -1.92 -8.45 0.26
N ASN A 114 -2.64 -7.59 0.99
CA ASN A 114 -2.35 -7.21 2.36
C ASN A 114 -2.28 -8.44 3.28
N ALA A 115 -3.14 -9.45 3.07
CA ALA A 115 -3.12 -10.67 3.88
C ALA A 115 -1.81 -11.46 3.71
N ARG A 116 -1.24 -11.55 2.51
CA ARG A 116 0.07 -12.22 2.33
C ARG A 116 1.18 -11.45 3.01
N GLU A 117 1.08 -10.14 3.05
CA GLU A 117 2.09 -9.31 3.68
C GLU A 117 2.03 -9.36 5.21
N GLU A 118 0.84 -9.14 5.75
CA GLU A 118 0.58 -9.11 7.19
C GLU A 118 0.74 -10.48 7.85
N TYR A 119 0.42 -11.57 7.15
CA TYR A 119 0.51 -12.92 7.72
C TYR A 119 1.77 -13.70 7.29
N ALA A 120 2.48 -13.27 6.24
CA ALA A 120 3.70 -13.94 5.79
C ALA A 120 4.91 -13.00 5.72
N LEU A 121 4.91 -11.95 4.89
CA LEU A 121 6.11 -11.15 4.61
C LEU A 121 6.62 -10.41 5.86
N TYR A 122 5.81 -9.53 6.45
CA TYR A 122 6.23 -8.66 7.54
C TYR A 122 6.60 -9.44 8.82
N PRO A 123 5.82 -10.46 9.26
CA PRO A 123 6.22 -11.28 10.42
C PRO A 123 7.55 -12.01 10.23
N GLN A 124 7.89 -12.39 9.00
CA GLN A 124 9.18 -13.02 8.71
C GLN A 124 10.30 -11.99 8.76
N LEU A 125 10.13 -10.81 8.17
CA LEU A 125 11.11 -9.72 8.30
C LEU A 125 11.34 -9.33 9.76
N ASP A 126 10.29 -9.20 10.57
CA ASP A 126 10.42 -8.90 12.00
C ASP A 126 11.22 -9.96 12.77
N LYS A 127 11.22 -11.23 12.32
CA LYS A 127 12.03 -12.31 12.91
C LYS A 127 13.48 -12.33 12.39
N LEU A 128 13.68 -11.95 11.12
CA LEU A 128 14.97 -12.06 10.43
C LEU A 128 15.88 -10.84 10.65
N LEU A 129 15.30 -9.68 10.94
CA LEU A 129 16.03 -8.43 11.08
C LEU A 129 16.48 -8.20 12.52
N SER A 130 17.73 -7.78 12.66
CA SER A 130 18.19 -7.16 13.91
C SER A 130 17.54 -5.80 14.12
N GLU A 131 17.59 -5.28 15.34
CA GLU A 131 17.06 -3.93 15.63
C GLU A 131 17.74 -2.84 14.79
N ALA A 132 19.06 -2.97 14.55
CA ALA A 132 19.82 -2.02 13.73
C ALA A 132 19.36 -2.04 12.27
N GLU A 133 19.19 -3.23 11.68
CA GLU A 133 18.71 -3.35 10.30
C GLU A 133 17.28 -2.83 10.14
N ARG A 134 16.41 -3.12 11.12
CA ARG A 134 15.05 -2.57 11.15
C ARG A 134 15.07 -1.05 11.26
N ARG A 135 15.98 -0.47 12.05
CA ARG A 135 16.15 0.99 12.13
C ARG A 135 16.51 1.57 10.75
N THR A 136 17.49 0.98 10.08
CA THR A 136 17.90 1.39 8.74
C THR A 136 16.76 1.28 7.73
N ALA A 137 15.94 0.22 7.79
CA ALA A 137 14.76 0.09 6.94
C ALA A 137 13.76 1.24 7.18
N PHE A 138 13.47 1.59 8.44
CA PHE A 138 12.61 2.74 8.76
C PHE A 138 13.19 4.08 8.32
N GLU A 139 14.50 4.29 8.45
CA GLU A 139 15.19 5.48 7.95
C GLU A 139 15.07 5.58 6.42
N ALA A 140 15.25 4.47 5.70
CA ALA A 140 15.08 4.42 4.25
C ALA A 140 13.63 4.71 3.83
N MET A 141 12.63 4.10 4.50
CA MET A 141 11.21 4.37 4.21
C MET A 141 10.84 5.83 4.47
N SER A 142 11.38 6.42 5.54
CA SER A 142 11.16 7.83 5.88
C SER A 142 11.78 8.80 4.87
N ALA A 143 12.84 8.37 4.19
CA ALA A 143 13.50 9.15 3.15
C ALA A 143 12.74 9.15 1.81
N VAL A 144 11.83 8.20 1.59
CA VAL A 144 10.91 8.23 0.44
C VAL A 144 9.90 9.36 0.65
N PRO A 145 9.86 10.38 -0.23
CA PRO A 145 9.02 11.55 -0.04
C PRO A 145 7.53 11.18 -0.08
N GLU A 146 6.72 11.94 0.66
CA GLU A 146 5.28 11.98 0.42
C GLU A 146 5.04 12.79 -0.85
N GLU A 147 4.38 12.22 -1.85
CA GLU A 147 3.89 13.03 -2.95
C GLU A 147 2.79 13.94 -2.42
N THR A 148 3.04 15.25 -2.43
CA THR A 148 2.04 16.26 -2.10
C THR A 148 0.86 16.14 -3.08
N PRO A 149 -0.39 16.06 -2.57
CA PRO A 149 -1.60 16.06 -3.39
C PRO A 149 -1.70 17.23 -4.37
#